data_AF-A0A1N6HZZ2-F1
#
_entry.id   AF-A0A1N6HZZ2-F1
#
_cell.length_a   1.000
_cell.length_b   1.000
_cell.length_c   1.000
_cell.angle_alpha   90.00
_cell.angle_beta   90.00
_cell.angle_gamma   90.00
#
_symmetry.space_group_name_H-M   'P 1'
#
loop_
_entity.id
_entity.type
_entity.pdbx_description
1 polymer ?
#
loop_
_entity_poly.entity_id
_entity_poly.type
_entity_poly.pdbx_seq_one_letter_code
_entity_poly.pdbx_strand_id
1 'polypeptide(L)'
;MATTTKVRPKVDKVIIGKKMPLNNEDIHLIEESRKEKEALPENERLARFDNIIHRSGWCGFANGGQVDYILNTNPRKTYNVTVNIDWRRGIENGFFTETHVVPAGGKVMLGCTQTNNIPVTKYHRRVVGEV
;
A
#
# COMPACT_ATOMS: atom_id res chain seq x y z
N MET A 1 10.89 37.26 -0.44
CA MET A 1 10.33 35.98 0.05
C MET A 1 10.60 34.93 -1.00
N ALA A 2 11.49 33.97 -0.73
CA ALA A 2 11.76 32.88 -1.66
C ALA A 2 10.72 31.77 -1.44
N THR A 3 9.80 31.64 -2.40
CA THR A 3 8.84 30.53 -2.46
C THR A 3 9.64 29.25 -2.70
N THR A 4 9.92 28.50 -1.65
CA THR A 4 10.52 27.18 -1.75
C THR A 4 9.46 26.26 -2.34
N THR A 5 9.43 26.15 -3.67
CA THR A 5 8.65 25.13 -4.36
C THR A 5 9.23 23.79 -3.93
N LYS A 6 8.63 23.16 -2.90
CA LYS A 6 8.92 21.75 -2.57
C LYS A 6 8.61 20.95 -3.83
N VAL A 7 9.65 20.63 -4.61
CA VAL A 7 9.54 19.69 -5.72
C VAL A 7 9.14 18.37 -5.10
N ARG A 8 7.85 18.04 -5.25
CA ARG A 8 7.26 16.86 -4.64
C ARG A 8 7.79 15.63 -5.39
N PRO A 9 8.23 14.57 -4.70
CA PRO A 9 8.79 13.41 -5.36
C PRO A 9 7.72 12.76 -6.25
N LYS A 10 7.92 12.84 -7.57
CA LYS A 10 7.14 12.14 -8.57
C LYS A 10 7.74 10.76 -8.73
N VAL A 11 6.94 9.71 -8.60
CA VAL A 11 7.41 8.34 -8.83
C VAL A 11 7.36 8.08 -10.34
N ASP A 12 8.50 8.19 -11.01
CA ASP A 12 8.59 8.11 -12.47
C ASP A 12 8.29 6.70 -13.02
N LYS A 13 8.47 5.64 -12.22
CA LYS A 13 8.09 4.26 -12.55
C LYS A 13 7.58 3.49 -11.33
N VAL A 14 6.31 3.11 -11.37
CA VAL A 14 5.68 2.22 -10.41
C VAL A 14 5.93 0.77 -10.86
N ILE A 15 6.79 0.04 -10.16
CA ILE A 15 7.07 -1.38 -10.44
C ILE A 15 6.35 -2.20 -9.37
N ILE A 16 5.25 -2.83 -9.75
CA ILE A 16 4.43 -3.67 -8.85
C ILE A 16 5.27 -4.86 -8.35
N GLY A 17 5.14 -5.20 -7.06
CA GLY A 17 5.91 -6.26 -6.42
C GLY A 17 7.34 -5.88 -6.05
N LYS A 18 7.80 -4.66 -6.39
CA LYS A 18 9.14 -4.20 -6.02
C LYS A 18 9.21 -3.87 -4.53
N LYS A 19 10.23 -4.41 -3.84
CA LYS A 19 10.60 -4.01 -2.48
C LYS A 19 11.02 -2.54 -2.45
N MET A 20 10.54 -1.79 -1.47
CA MET A 20 10.90 -0.37 -1.31
C MET A 20 11.58 -0.14 0.05
N PRO A 21 12.50 0.84 0.14
CA PRO A 21 13.09 1.20 1.42
C PRO A 21 12.06 1.86 2.33
N LEU A 22 12.06 1.50 3.61
CA LEU A 22 11.23 2.16 4.61
C LEU A 22 11.65 3.63 4.78
N ASN A 23 10.69 4.49 5.06
CA ASN A 23 10.91 5.86 5.51
C ASN A 23 10.47 6.00 6.98
N ASN A 24 10.68 7.19 7.57
CA ASN A 24 10.34 7.43 8.97
C ASN A 24 8.83 7.30 9.26
N GLU A 25 7.98 7.63 8.29
CA GLU A 25 6.52 7.48 8.39
C GLU A 25 6.14 6.00 8.45
N ASP A 26 6.75 5.15 7.62
CA ASP A 26 6.53 3.70 7.66
C ASP A 26 6.94 3.10 9.00
N ILE A 27 8.09 3.52 9.54
CA ILE A 27 8.58 3.04 10.84
C ILE A 27 7.59 3.41 11.94
N HIS A 28 7.12 4.66 11.95
CA HIS A 28 6.09 5.11 12.89
C HIS A 28 4.80 4.28 12.76
N LEU A 29 4.33 4.05 11.54
CA LEU A 29 3.13 3.26 11.28
C LEU A 29 3.27 1.79 11.74
N ILE A 30 4.44 1.18 11.55
CA ILE A 30 4.72 -0.17 12.05
C ILE A 30 4.61 -0.17 13.58
N GLU A 31 5.22 0.79 14.26
CA GLU A 31 5.20 0.87 15.72
C GLU A 31 3.79 1.10 16.27
N GLU A 32 3.04 2.02 15.66
CA GLU A 32 1.65 2.32 16.02
C GLU A 32 0.75 1.11 15.81
N SER A 33 0.81 0.49 14.62
CA SER A 33 0.03 -0.71 14.30
C SER A 33 0.34 -1.86 15.25
N ARG A 34 1.60 -2.02 15.65
CA ARG A 34 2.00 -3.04 16.63
C ARG A 34 1.41 -2.76 18.01
N LYS A 35 1.51 -1.51 18.50
CA LYS A 35 0.93 -1.12 19.80
C LYS A 35 -0.58 -1.31 19.81
N GLU A 36 -1.27 -0.91 18.75
CA GLU A 36 -2.71 -1.15 18.60
C GLU A 36 -3.03 -2.64 18.68
N LYS A 37 -2.33 -3.46 17.91
CA LYS A 37 -2.56 -4.91 17.87
C LYS A 37 -2.26 -5.61 19.20
N GLU A 38 -1.25 -5.14 19.94
CA GLU A 38 -0.92 -5.64 21.29
C GLU A 38 -1.97 -5.24 22.34
N ALA A 39 -2.66 -4.12 22.15
CA ALA A 39 -3.75 -3.68 23.03
C ALA A 39 -5.07 -4.43 22.79
N LEU A 40 -5.19 -5.19 21.69
CA LEU A 40 -6.39 -5.96 21.39
C LEU A 40 -6.47 -7.26 22.21
N PRO A 41 -7.69 -7.72 22.55
CA PRO A 41 -7.92 -9.07 23.06
C PRO A 41 -7.34 -10.15 22.14
N GLU A 42 -6.94 -11.31 22.71
CA GLU A 42 -6.22 -12.36 21.97
C GLU A 42 -6.97 -12.87 20.74
N ASN A 43 -8.28 -13.07 20.84
CA ASN A 43 -9.14 -13.49 19.73
C ASN A 43 -9.16 -12.47 18.57
N GLU A 44 -9.22 -11.17 18.87
CA GLU A 44 -9.16 -10.10 17.87
C GLU A 44 -7.77 -9.95 17.27
N ARG A 45 -6.73 -10.12 18.10
CA ARG A 45 -5.34 -10.09 17.68
C ARG A 45 -5.02 -11.19 16.66
N LEU A 46 -5.60 -12.38 16.83
CA LEU A 46 -5.45 -13.49 15.89
C LEU A 46 -6.20 -13.27 14.57
N ALA A 47 -7.31 -12.51 14.60
CA ALA A 47 -8.08 -12.19 13.40
C ALA A 47 -7.48 -11.03 12.58
N ARG A 48 -6.64 -10.19 13.18
CA ARG A 48 -6.05 -9.01 12.53
C ARG A 48 -4.78 -9.36 11.75
N PHE A 49 -4.77 -8.98 10.48
CA PHE A 49 -3.58 -9.10 9.62
C PHE A 49 -2.40 -8.28 10.15
N ASP A 50 -1.19 -8.81 10.02
CA ASP A 50 0.09 -8.13 10.25
C ASP A 50 0.49 -7.21 9.08
N ASN A 51 -0.15 -7.37 7.92
CA ASN A 51 0.12 -6.56 6.74
C ASN A 51 -1.00 -5.53 6.50
N ILE A 52 -0.61 -4.27 6.29
CA ILE A 52 -1.53 -3.17 5.98
C ILE A 52 -1.22 -2.58 4.62
N ILE A 53 -2.23 -1.97 3.97
CA ILE A 53 -2.02 -1.17 2.76
C ILE A 53 -1.95 0.29 3.18
N HIS A 54 -0.87 0.96 2.79
CA HIS A 54 -0.70 2.39 3.03
C HIS A 54 -0.45 3.14 1.72
N ARG A 55 -0.65 4.45 1.75
CA ARG A 55 -0.54 5.34 0.58
C ARG A 55 0.47 6.42 0.84
N SER A 56 1.43 6.60 -0.06
CA SER A 56 2.38 7.71 0.02
C SER A 56 2.78 8.20 -1.36
N GLY A 57 3.05 9.49 -1.51
CA GLY A 57 3.39 10.10 -2.80
C GLY A 57 2.22 10.17 -3.79
N TRP A 58 2.53 10.62 -5.00
CA TRP A 58 1.53 10.96 -6.02
C TRP A 58 1.84 10.26 -7.35
N CYS A 59 0.79 9.87 -8.06
CA CYS A 59 0.87 9.22 -9.37
C CYS A 59 -0.47 9.37 -10.13
N GLY A 60 -0.56 8.82 -11.34
CA GLY A 60 -1.80 8.86 -12.12
C GLY A 60 -1.99 10.16 -12.89
N PHE A 61 -3.08 10.22 -13.68
CA PHE A 61 -3.40 11.37 -14.51
C PHE A 61 -3.46 12.65 -13.66
N ALA A 62 -2.73 13.69 -14.08
CA ALA A 62 -2.62 14.97 -13.37
C ALA A 62 -2.24 14.85 -11.87
N ASN A 63 -1.52 13.79 -11.48
CA ASN A 63 -1.22 13.47 -10.07
C ASN A 63 -2.47 13.30 -9.20
N GLY A 64 -3.59 12.85 -9.78
CA GLY A 64 -4.85 12.63 -9.07
C GLY A 64 -4.90 11.35 -8.22
N GLY A 65 -3.90 10.48 -8.34
CA GLY A 65 -3.76 9.24 -7.59
C GLY A 65 -2.61 9.27 -6.58
N GLN A 66 -2.54 8.21 -5.78
CA GLN A 66 -1.51 7.98 -4.78
C GLN A 66 -0.87 6.61 -5.02
N VAL A 67 0.37 6.45 -4.58
CA VAL A 67 1.05 5.16 -4.68
C VAL A 67 0.64 4.30 -3.49
N ASP A 68 0.05 3.14 -3.78
CA ASP A 68 -0.28 2.12 -2.79
C ASP A 68 0.91 1.17 -2.61
N TYR A 69 1.14 0.74 -1.38
CA TYR A 69 2.08 -0.33 -1.03
C TYR A 69 1.58 -1.15 0.16
N ILE A 70 2.04 -2.41 0.26
CA ILE A 70 1.86 -3.23 1.46
C ILE A 70 3.01 -2.95 2.42
N LEU A 71 2.69 -2.78 3.69
CA LEU A 71 3.63 -2.66 4.79
C LEU A 71 3.44 -3.84 5.75
N ASN A 72 4.50 -4.62 5.97
CA ASN A 72 4.50 -5.69 6.95
C ASN A 72 4.91 -5.14 8.31
N THR A 73 3.97 -5.14 9.25
CA THR A 73 4.18 -4.61 10.60
C THR A 73 4.89 -5.59 11.53
N ASN A 74 5.05 -6.86 11.11
CA ASN A 74 5.77 -7.87 11.86
C ASN A 74 7.25 -7.92 11.46
N PRO A 75 8.19 -7.59 12.36
CA PRO A 75 9.62 -7.54 12.05
C PRO A 75 10.29 -8.91 11.97
N ARG A 76 9.58 -10.01 12.26
CA ARG A 76 10.16 -11.36 12.37
C ARG A 76 9.70 -12.31 11.29
N LYS A 77 8.52 -12.09 10.70
CA LYS A 77 7.91 -13.02 9.76
C LYS A 77 7.70 -12.38 8.39
N THR A 78 8.16 -13.08 7.36
CA THR A 78 7.80 -12.77 5.97
C THR A 78 6.45 -13.40 5.66
N TYR A 79 5.59 -12.70 4.92
CA TYR A 79 4.25 -13.15 4.59
C TYR A 79 4.05 -13.26 3.08
N ASN A 80 3.25 -14.24 2.67
CA ASN A 80 2.60 -14.21 1.36
C ASN A 80 1.23 -13.55 1.52
N VAL A 81 1.12 -12.30 1.07
CA VAL A 81 -0.07 -11.46 1.27
C VAL A 81 -0.92 -11.46 0.01
N THR A 82 -2.17 -11.87 0.13
CA THR A 82 -3.15 -11.82 -0.96
C THR A 82 -3.96 -10.54 -0.88
N VAL A 83 -3.98 -9.79 -1.98
CA VAL A 83 -4.66 -8.50 -2.13
C VAL A 83 -5.76 -8.63 -3.16
N ASN A 84 -6.98 -8.26 -2.79
CA ASN A 84 -8.07 -8.04 -3.75
C ASN A 84 -7.97 -6.62 -4.31
N ILE A 85 -8.04 -6.51 -5.62
CA ILE A 85 -7.90 -5.28 -6.38
C ILE A 85 -9.20 -5.06 -7.15
N ASP A 86 -9.98 -4.09 -6.71
CA ASP A 86 -11.21 -3.66 -7.36
C ASP A 86 -10.90 -2.46 -8.27
N TRP A 87 -11.27 -2.54 -9.55
CA TRP A 87 -11.01 -1.49 -10.52
C TRP A 87 -12.29 -0.94 -11.13
N ARG A 88 -12.28 0.35 -11.47
CA ARG A 88 -13.40 1.03 -12.13
C ARG A 88 -12.90 2.00 -13.19
N ARG A 89 -13.47 1.92 -14.40
CA ARG A 89 -13.18 2.79 -15.54
C ARG A 89 -14.49 3.26 -16.18
N GLY A 90 -14.96 4.45 -15.81
CA GLY A 90 -16.28 4.92 -16.22
C GLY A 90 -17.41 4.04 -15.65
N ILE A 91 -18.15 3.38 -16.55
CA ILE A 91 -19.20 2.41 -16.20
C ILE A 91 -18.66 0.99 -16.00
N GLU A 92 -17.49 0.68 -16.58
CA GLU A 92 -16.86 -0.62 -16.47
C GLU A 92 -16.24 -0.79 -15.09
N ASN A 93 -16.35 -1.99 -14.54
CA ASN A 93 -15.74 -2.36 -13.29
C ASN A 93 -15.42 -3.86 -13.27
N GLY A 94 -14.56 -4.25 -12.35
CA GLY A 94 -14.22 -5.64 -12.11
C GLY A 94 -13.30 -5.76 -10.91
N PHE A 95 -12.89 -6.98 -10.60
CA PHE A 95 -11.93 -7.26 -9.55
C PHE A 95 -11.02 -8.42 -9.95
N PHE A 96 -9.85 -8.47 -9.33
CA PHE A 96 -8.92 -9.59 -9.40
C PHE A 96 -8.08 -9.65 -8.12
N THR A 97 -7.41 -10.78 -7.88
CA THR A 97 -6.55 -10.97 -6.71
C THR A 97 -5.10 -11.20 -7.13
N GLU A 98 -4.17 -10.62 -6.40
CA GLU A 98 -2.74 -10.85 -6.56
C GLU A 98 -2.11 -11.23 -5.22
N THR A 99 -1.05 -12.03 -5.25
CA THR A 99 -0.29 -12.40 -4.06
C THR A 99 1.12 -11.83 -4.15
N HIS A 100 1.57 -11.20 -3.07
CA HIS A 100 2.90 -10.60 -2.97
C HIS A 100 3.66 -11.17 -1.77
N VAL A 101 4.95 -11.44 -1.97
CA VAL A 101 5.86 -11.82 -0.88
C VAL A 101 6.35 -10.56 -0.19
N VAL A 102 5.92 -10.32 1.05
CA VAL A 102 6.25 -9.12 1.82
C VAL A 102 7.26 -9.49 2.91
N PRO A 103 8.51 -8.99 2.82
CA PRO A 103 9.55 -9.34 3.78
C PRO A 103 9.21 -8.85 5.18
N ALA A 104 9.76 -9.54 6.19
CA ALA A 104 9.64 -9.15 7.59
C ALA A 104 10.02 -7.67 7.81
N GLY A 105 9.11 -6.91 8.42
CA GLY A 105 9.29 -5.47 8.68
C GLY A 105 9.47 -4.61 7.43
N GLY A 106 9.20 -5.13 6.23
CA GLY A 106 9.46 -4.43 4.97
C GLY A 106 8.19 -4.00 4.24
N LYS A 107 8.37 -3.35 3.10
CA LYS A 107 7.26 -2.88 2.27
C LYS A 107 7.42 -3.19 0.79
N VAL A 108 6.30 -3.41 0.11
CA VAL A 108 6.22 -3.83 -1.30
C VAL A 108 5.23 -2.96 -2.07
N MET A 109 5.65 -2.44 -3.22
CA MET A 109 4.85 -1.61 -4.12
C MET A 109 3.64 -2.36 -4.69
N LEU A 110 2.43 -1.80 -4.59
CA LEU A 110 1.21 -2.35 -5.19
C LEU A 110 0.80 -1.67 -6.49
N GLY A 111 1.10 -0.38 -6.65
CA GLY A 111 0.67 0.34 -7.84
C GLY A 111 0.28 1.78 -7.58
N CYS A 112 -0.24 2.43 -8.62
CA CYS A 112 -0.98 3.67 -8.45
C CYS A 112 -2.46 3.38 -8.17
N THR A 113 -3.14 4.26 -7.44
CA THR A 113 -4.60 4.23 -7.31
C THR A 113 -5.32 4.69 -8.57
N GLN A 114 -4.61 5.28 -9.55
CA GLN A 114 -5.18 5.75 -10.82
C GLN A 114 -4.24 5.53 -12.02
N THR A 115 -4.78 5.36 -13.23
CA THR A 115 -3.99 5.34 -14.47
C THR A 115 -3.68 6.74 -14.99
N ASN A 116 -2.68 6.86 -15.88
CA ASN A 116 -2.38 8.10 -16.62
C ASN A 116 -3.25 8.30 -17.88
N ASN A 117 -4.13 7.35 -18.22
CA ASN A 117 -4.88 7.35 -19.48
C ASN A 117 -6.32 7.82 -19.27
N ILE A 118 -6.95 8.36 -20.33
CA ILE A 118 -8.37 8.69 -20.39
C ILE A 118 -9.10 7.58 -21.17
N PRO A 119 -10.24 7.05 -20.68
CA PRO A 119 -10.80 7.27 -19.35
C PRO A 119 -9.92 6.68 -18.24
N VAL A 120 -9.87 7.41 -17.11
CA VAL A 120 -9.07 7.04 -15.93
C VAL A 120 -9.66 5.80 -15.27
N THR A 121 -8.81 4.80 -15.03
CA THR A 121 -9.14 3.66 -14.17
C THR A 121 -8.71 3.95 -12.74
N LYS A 122 -9.62 3.77 -11.78
CA LYS A 122 -9.37 3.87 -10.34
C LYS A 122 -9.22 2.46 -9.75
N TYR A 123 -8.26 2.29 -8.83
CA TYR A 123 -8.00 1.03 -8.14
C TYR A 123 -8.22 1.19 -6.63
N HIS A 124 -8.92 0.23 -6.04
CA HIS A 124 -9.05 0.05 -4.60
C HIS A 124 -8.47 -1.30 -4.23
N ARG A 125 -7.69 -1.35 -3.16
CA ARG A 125 -6.94 -2.53 -2.77
C ARG A 125 -7.20 -2.85 -1.30
N ARG A 126 -7.37 -4.13 -0.99
CA ARG A 126 -7.55 -4.63 0.38
C ARG A 126 -6.81 -5.94 0.58
N VAL A 127 -6.19 -6.12 1.74
CA VAL A 127 -5.64 -7.41 2.14
C VAL A 127 -6.80 -8.34 2.46
N VAL A 128 -6.78 -9.54 1.86
CA VAL A 128 -7.83 -10.56 2.05
C VAL A 128 -7.26 -11.88 2.61
N GLY A 129 -5.94 -12.00 2.71
CA GLY A 129 -5.30 -13.12 3.37
C GLY A 129 -3.79 -12.90 3.51
N GLU A 130 -3.20 -13.53 4.52
CA GLU A 130 -1.75 -13.61 4.70
C GLU A 130 -1.40 -14.98 5.28
N VAL A 131 -0.30 -15.57 4.82
CA VAL A 131 0.23 -16.86 5.34
C VAL A 131 1.72 -16.75 5.61
#